data_AF-A0A924G9C1-F1
#
_entry.id   AF-A0A924G9C1-F1
#
_cell.length_a   1.000
_cell.length_b   1.000
_cell.length_c   1.000
_cell.angle_alpha   90.00
_cell.angle_beta   90.00
_cell.angle_gamma   90.00
#
_symmetry.space_group_name_H-M   'P 1'
#
loop_
_entity.id
_entity.type
_entity.pdbx_description
1 polymer ?
#
loop_
_entity_poly.entity_id
_entity_poly.type
_entity_poly.pdbx_seq_one_letter_code
_entity_poly.pdbx_strand_id
1 'polypeptide(L)' 'MDEQGEAPVDDLEPNSLLSRLRVIEDQPLESRAAALAQLHDRLQRRLEGGDALAPHG' A
#
# COMPACT_ATOMS: atom_id res chain seq x y z
N MET A 1 -19.78 -25.69 -2.84
CA MET A 1 -18.48 -25.24 -3.34
C MET A 1 -18.39 -23.82 -2.88
N ASP A 2 -17.71 -23.66 -1.75
CA ASP A 2 -17.81 -22.51 -0.87
C ASP A 2 -17.32 -21.24 -1.55
N GLU A 3 -18.11 -20.18 -1.42
CA GLU A 3 -17.77 -18.79 -1.73
C GLU A 3 -16.58 -18.38 -0.87
N GLN A 4 -15.38 -18.68 -1.35
CA GLN A 4 -14.13 -18.17 -0.81
C GLN A 4 -14.26 -16.66 -0.72
N GLY A 5 -14.51 -16.16 0.49
CA GLY A 5 -14.44 -14.74 0.78
C GLY A 5 -13.06 -14.27 0.38
N GLU A 6 -13.00 -13.47 -0.68
CA GLU A 6 -11.83 -12.70 -1.07
C GLU A 6 -11.34 -11.99 0.20
N ALA A 7 -10.27 -12.51 0.81
CA ALA A 7 -9.58 -11.76 1.87
C ALA A 7 -9.28 -10.39 1.27
N PRO A 8 -9.51 -9.28 2.00
CA PRO A 8 -9.29 -7.95 1.44
C PRO A 8 -7.87 -7.93 0.87
N VAL A 9 -7.76 -7.84 -0.46
CA VAL A 9 -6.48 -7.74 -1.14
C VAL A 9 -5.78 -6.56 -0.51
N ASP A 10 -4.73 -6.83 0.27
CA ASP A 10 -4.00 -5.78 0.95
C ASP A 10 -3.36 -4.94 -0.18
N ASP A 11 -3.83 -3.70 -0.33
CA ASP A 11 -3.34 -2.76 -1.34
C ASP A 11 -1.82 -2.53 -1.24
N LEU A 12 -1.18 -2.96 -0.14
CA LEU A 12 0.25 -2.88 0.11
C LEU A 12 1.00 -4.19 -0.18
N GLU A 13 0.32 -5.25 -0.65
CA GLU A 13 1.00 -6.42 -1.21
C GLU A 13 1.90 -6.00 -2.38
N PRO A 14 3.08 -6.61 -2.57
CA PRO A 14 4.08 -6.13 -3.53
C PRO A 14 3.52 -5.89 -4.95
N ASN A 15 2.70 -6.81 -5.46
CA ASN A 15 2.11 -6.70 -6.80
C ASN A 15 1.02 -5.60 -6.89
N SER A 16 0.20 -5.45 -5.85
CA SER A 16 -0.82 -4.39 -5.74
C SER A 16 -0.15 -3.02 -5.63
N LEU A 17 0.92 -2.92 -4.85
CA LEU A 17 1.71 -1.71 -4.64
C LEU A 17 2.38 -1.25 -5.94
N LEU A 18 3.01 -2.18 -6.68
CA LEU A 18 3.63 -1.89 -7.98
C LEU A 18 2.59 -1.43 -9.01
N SER A 19 1.42 -2.08 -9.03
CA SER A 19 0.31 -1.67 -9.91
C SER A 19 -0.16 -0.26 -9.57
N ARG A 20 -0.27 0.05 -8.27
CA ARG A 20 -0.68 1.37 -7.79
C ARG A 20 0.38 2.45 -8.06
N LEU A 21 1.66 2.12 -7.96
CA LEU A 21 2.76 3.03 -8.28
C LEU A 21 2.74 3.41 -9.77
N ARG A 22 2.52 2.44 -10.67
CA ARG A 22 2.36 2.72 -12.10
C ARG A 22 1.23 3.72 -12.39
N VAL A 23 0.10 3.57 -11.72
CA VAL A 23 -1.03 4.50 -11.87
C VAL A 23 -0.67 5.90 -11.39
N ILE A 24 0.15 6.03 -10.33
CA ILE A 24 0.60 7.33 -9.82
C ILE A 24 1.62 7.97 -10.77
N GLU A 25 2.52 7.18 -11.34
CA GLU A 25 3.53 7.64 -12.30
C GLU A 25 2.94 8.12 -13.63
N ASP A 26 1.74 7.66 -13.99
CA ASP A 26 1.01 8.14 -15.18
C ASP A 26 0.34 9.51 -14.94
N GLN A 27 0.18 9.94 -13.69
CA GLN A 27 -0.47 11.20 -13.35
C GLN A 27 0.41 12.43 -13.70
N PRO A 28 -0.21 13.60 -13.95
CA PRO A 28 0.49 14.88 -14.06
C PRO A 28 1.38 15.16 -12.86
N LEU A 29 2.48 15.88 -13.08
CA LEU A 29 3.48 16.19 -12.03
C LEU A 29 2.88 16.84 -10.78
N GLU A 30 1.92 17.75 -10.98
CA GLU A 30 1.21 18.45 -9.89
C GLU A 30 0.47 17.49 -8.94
N SER A 31 -0.16 16.45 -9.48
CA SER A 31 -0.95 15.48 -8.71
C SER A 31 -0.11 14.32 -8.17
N ARG A 32 0.97 13.98 -8.89
CA ARG A 32 1.86 12.86 -8.55
C ARG A 32 2.46 12.98 -7.16
N ALA A 33 2.94 14.17 -6.79
CA ALA A 33 3.55 14.40 -5.48
C ALA A 33 2.56 14.13 -4.34
N ALA A 34 1.31 14.62 -4.46
CA ALA A 34 0.27 14.41 -3.46
C ALA A 34 -0.12 12.92 -3.36
N ALA A 35 -0.21 12.22 -4.49
CA ALA A 35 -0.54 10.81 -4.52
C ALA A 35 0.58 9.92 -3.93
N LEU A 36 1.84 10.24 -4.20
CA LEU A 36 3.00 9.57 -3.59
C LEU A 36 3.08 9.83 -2.08
N ALA A 37 2.83 11.07 -1.62
CA ALA A 37 2.82 11.39 -0.20
C ALA A 37 1.77 10.57 0.56
N GLN A 38 0.58 10.41 -0.01
CA GLN A 38 -0.48 9.55 0.56
C GLN A 38 -0.09 8.07 0.59
N LEU A 39 0.58 7.57 -0.45
CA LEU A 39 1.07 6.19 -0.48
C LEU A 39 2.15 5.97 0.59
N HIS A 40 3.09 6.92 0.72
CA HIS A 40 4.14 6.88 1.72
C HIS A 40 3.57 6.86 3.14
N ASP A 41 2.61 7.73 3.45
CA ASP A 41 1.96 7.79 4.76
C ASP A 41 1.26 6.47 5.13
N ARG A 42 0.62 5.81 4.15
CA ARG A 42 0.04 4.47 4.36
C ARG A 42 1.10 3.41 4.66
N LEU A 43 2.19 3.41 3.90
CA LEU A 43 3.31 2.47 4.11
C LEU A 43 3.95 2.69 5.48
N GLN A 44 4.18 3.94 5.86
CA GLN A 44 4.73 4.31 7.16
C GLN A 44 3.83 3.77 8.28
N ARG A 45 2.52 4.03 8.24
CA ARG A 45 1.58 3.50 9.24
C ARG A 45 1.56 1.98 9.32
N ARG A 46 1.69 1.29 8.17
CA ARG A 46 1.75 -0.18 8.12
C ARG A 46 3.03 -0.71 8.76
N LEU A 47 4.15 -0.05 8.52
CA LEU A 47 5.45 -0.40 9.11
C LEU A 47 5.46 -0.10 10.60
N GLU A 48 5.01 1.08 11.04
CA GLU A 48 4.92 1.44 12.46
C GLU A 48 3.94 0.52 13.22
N GLY A 49 2.79 0.19 12.62
CA GLY A 49 1.81 -0.72 13.21
C GLY A 49 2.23 -2.21 13.16
N GLY A 50 3.04 -2.59 12.18
CA GLY A 50 3.62 -3.93 12.06
C GLY A 50 4.84 -4.13 12.98
N ASP A 51 5.67 -3.09 13.13
CA ASP A 51 6.81 -3.04 14.04
C ASP A 51 6.37 -3.10 15.51
N ALA A 52 5.24 -2.48 15.85
CA ALA A 52 4.64 -2.59 17.19
C ALA A 52 4.20 -4.03 17.56
N LEU A 53 3.98 -4.91 16.57
CA LEU A 53 3.60 -6.32 16.76
C LEU A 53 4.77 -7.29 16.53
N ALA A 54 5.87 -6.84 15.94
CA ALA A 54 7.07 -7.63 15.79
C ALA A 54 7.91 -7.47 17.06
N PRO A 55 7.97 -8.48 17.97
CA PRO A 55 8.99 -8.49 18.99
C PRO A 55 10.33 -8.49 18.26
N HIS A 56 11.03 -7.37 18.34
CA HIS A 56 12.44 -7.23 17.97
C HIS A 56 13.20 -8.20 18.89
N GLY A 57 13.39 -9.44 18.39
CA GLY A 57 14.13 -10.51 19.04
C GLY A 57 15.63 -10.35 18.87
#